data_AF-A0A524EZI4-F1
#
_entry.id   AF-A0A524EZI4-F1
#
_cell.length_a   1.000
_cell.length_b   1.000
_cell.length_c   1.000
_cell.angle_alpha   90.00
_cell.angle_beta   90.00
_cell.angle_gamma   90.00
#
_symmetry.space_group_name_H-M   'P 1'
#
loop_
_entity.id
_entity.type
_entity.pdbx_description
1 polymer ?
#
loop_
_entity_poly.entity_id
_entity_poly.type
_entity_poly.pdbx_seq_one_letter_code
_entity_poly.pdbx_strand_id
1 'polypeptide(L)'
;MIKIINKNIMLKCIVIGNLSVGKTSLILRYTKNEFAGQYIPTIGADFTTTPLKIDENYEMVDLNGDHKYILENQGLSYDEFTEINDQIDEETKIYLWDLAGQPFFRKIRNYYMSHAYCALTIFDLNKPPFEISSWINDLKTFSPNSDFFLVGNKSDLINTENPVFKEQIDALEKRHTSKVHLVSAKSAGGVRALFVEMKLKMMKRLAQSPL
;
A
#
# COMPACT_ATOMS: atom_id res chain seq x y z
N MET A 1 19.48 -10.21 23.45
CA MET A 1 19.21 -11.23 22.42
C MET A 1 18.07 -10.67 21.58
N ILE A 2 18.35 -10.25 20.34
CA ILE A 2 17.33 -9.67 19.45
C ILE A 2 16.32 -10.78 19.16
N LYS A 3 15.04 -10.56 19.49
CA LYS A 3 13.98 -11.53 19.23
C LYS A 3 13.58 -11.42 17.77
N ILE A 4 14.17 -12.27 16.92
CA ILE A 4 13.85 -12.32 15.49
C ILE A 4 12.38 -12.71 15.33
N ILE A 5 11.63 -11.89 14.58
CA ILE A 5 10.23 -12.14 14.23
C ILE A 5 10.18 -13.32 13.24
N ASN A 6 9.33 -14.30 13.57
CA ASN A 6 9.41 -15.69 13.11
C ASN A 6 9.14 -15.90 11.60
N LYS A 7 9.80 -16.93 11.03
CA LYS A 7 9.88 -17.29 9.59
C LYS A 7 8.55 -17.64 8.90
N ASN A 8 7.49 -17.92 9.67
CA ASN A 8 6.24 -18.50 9.16
C ASN A 8 5.04 -17.54 9.21
N ILE A 9 5.26 -16.23 9.36
CA ILE A 9 4.17 -15.25 9.42
C ILE A 9 3.75 -14.86 7.99
N MET A 10 2.53 -15.21 7.62
CA MET A 10 1.92 -14.76 6.36
C MET A 10 1.27 -13.39 6.55
N LEU A 11 1.93 -12.33 6.07
CA LEU A 11 1.40 -10.98 6.16
C LEU A 11 0.55 -10.65 4.94
N LYS A 12 -0.77 -10.76 5.11
CA LYS A 12 -1.74 -10.51 4.05
C LYS A 12 -2.00 -9.02 3.88
N CYS A 13 -1.58 -8.46 2.75
CA CYS A 13 -1.96 -7.14 2.30
C CYS A 13 -2.98 -7.27 1.16
N ILE A 14 -4.18 -6.72 1.31
CA ILE A 14 -5.19 -6.74 0.24
C ILE A 14 -5.17 -5.45 -0.56
N VAL A 15 -5.34 -5.55 -1.88
CA VAL A 15 -5.40 -4.40 -2.77
C VAL A 15 -6.83 -4.25 -3.25
N ILE A 16 -7.48 -3.16 -2.84
CA ILE A 16 -8.92 -2.92 -3.03
C ILE A 16 -9.20 -1.60 -3.74
N GLY A 17 -10.37 -1.49 -4.35
CA GLY A 17 -10.78 -0.33 -5.13
C GLY A 17 -11.50 -0.71 -6.42
N ASN A 18 -12.14 0.29 -7.05
CA ASN A 18 -12.97 0.12 -8.23
C ASN A 18 -12.22 -0.48 -9.44
N LEU A 19 -12.96 -0.85 -10.48
CA LEU A 19 -12.39 -1.31 -11.75
C LEU A 19 -11.53 -0.20 -12.38
N SER A 20 -10.43 -0.59 -13.04
CA SER A 20 -9.57 0.32 -13.82
C SER A 20 -8.87 1.47 -13.05
N VAL A 21 -8.89 1.44 -11.71
CA VAL A 21 -8.10 2.38 -10.87
C VAL A 21 -6.60 2.09 -10.89
N GLY A 22 -6.20 0.89 -11.36
CA GLY A 22 -4.79 0.50 -11.55
C GLY A 22 -4.18 -0.34 -10.43
N LYS A 23 -4.97 -1.19 -9.75
CA LYS A 23 -4.50 -2.11 -8.70
C LYS A 23 -3.38 -3.03 -9.17
N THR A 24 -3.66 -3.80 -10.21
CA THR A 24 -2.70 -4.71 -10.86
C THR A 24 -1.48 -3.96 -11.39
N SER A 25 -1.67 -2.79 -12.03
CA SER A 25 -0.57 -1.97 -12.53
C SER A 25 0.33 -1.48 -11.40
N LEU A 26 -0.22 -1.15 -10.23
CA LEU A 26 0.57 -0.70 -9.08
C LEU A 26 1.39 -1.86 -8.49
N ILE A 27 0.80 -3.05 -8.35
CA ILE A 27 1.51 -4.26 -7.89
C ILE A 27 2.63 -4.61 -8.86
N LEU A 28 2.34 -4.62 -10.17
CA LEU A 28 3.33 -4.90 -11.21
C LEU A 28 4.46 -3.87 -11.20
N ARG A 29 4.11 -2.58 -11.08
CA ARG A 29 5.08 -1.49 -10.99
C ARG A 29 5.99 -1.66 -9.77
N TYR A 30 5.44 -2.01 -8.61
CA TYR A 30 6.26 -2.19 -7.42
C TYR A 30 7.16 -3.43 -7.50
N THR A 31 6.59 -4.57 -7.90
CA THR A 31 7.26 -5.87 -7.82
C THR A 31 8.20 -6.18 -8.99
N LYS A 32 7.93 -5.63 -10.18
CA LYS A 32 8.72 -5.88 -11.40
C LYS A 32 9.27 -4.62 -12.06
N ASN A 33 8.94 -3.45 -11.54
CA ASN A 33 9.24 -2.16 -12.19
C ASN A 33 8.74 -2.09 -13.64
N GLU A 34 7.58 -2.69 -13.91
CA GLU A 34 6.95 -2.75 -15.23
C GLU A 34 5.59 -2.03 -15.25
N PHE A 35 5.16 -1.63 -16.44
CA PHE A 35 3.81 -1.10 -16.68
C PHE A 35 3.27 -1.62 -18.01
N ALA A 36 2.18 -2.38 -17.97
CA ALA A 36 1.50 -2.85 -19.17
C ALA A 36 0.56 -1.77 -19.71
N GLY A 37 0.77 -1.34 -20.96
CA GLY A 37 -0.06 -0.32 -21.62
C GLY A 37 -1.47 -0.79 -22.00
N GLN A 38 -1.71 -2.10 -22.04
CA GLN A 38 -3.03 -2.67 -22.34
C GLN A 38 -3.73 -3.12 -21.06
N TYR A 39 -5.01 -2.76 -20.92
CA TYR A 39 -5.81 -3.11 -19.76
C TYR A 39 -6.36 -4.53 -19.89
N ILE A 40 -5.95 -5.43 -19.00
CA ILE A 40 -6.52 -6.78 -18.83
C ILE A 40 -7.18 -6.82 -17.45
N PRO A 41 -8.50 -7.00 -17.33
CA PRO A 41 -9.16 -7.10 -16.02
C PRO A 41 -8.71 -8.34 -15.23
N THR A 42 -8.44 -8.19 -13.93
CA THR A 42 -8.21 -9.32 -13.03
C THR A 42 -9.48 -10.14 -12.85
N ILE A 43 -9.39 -11.45 -13.05
CA ILE A 43 -10.46 -12.42 -12.82
C ILE A 43 -10.26 -13.02 -11.43
N GLY A 44 -11.20 -12.81 -10.50
CA GLY A 44 -11.12 -13.37 -9.14
C GLY A 44 -10.09 -12.66 -8.25
N ALA A 45 -9.05 -13.39 -7.82
CA ALA A 45 -7.95 -12.88 -7.03
C ALA A 45 -6.62 -13.51 -7.47
N ASP A 46 -5.58 -12.70 -7.57
CA ASP A 46 -4.20 -13.14 -7.77
C ASP A 46 -3.34 -12.65 -6.60
N PHE A 47 -2.21 -13.29 -6.34
CA PHE A 47 -1.29 -12.82 -5.31
C PHE A 47 0.17 -12.82 -5.77
N THR A 48 0.89 -11.80 -5.34
CA THR A 48 2.35 -11.69 -5.52
C THR A 48 3.00 -11.50 -4.16
N THR A 49 4.21 -12.01 -3.97
CA THR A 49 4.95 -11.85 -2.71
C THR A 49 6.07 -10.82 -2.84
N THR A 50 6.30 -10.04 -1.78
CA THR A 50 7.47 -9.17 -1.62
C THR A 50 8.08 -9.41 -0.22
N PRO A 51 9.42 -9.28 -0.03
CA PRO A 51 10.01 -9.32 1.31
C PRO A 51 9.43 -8.23 2.21
N LEU A 52 9.22 -8.53 3.50
CA LEU A 52 8.89 -7.49 4.48
C LEU A 52 10.12 -6.62 4.74
N LYS A 53 11.30 -7.23 4.97
CA LYS A 53 12.56 -6.53 5.20
C LYS A 53 12.80 -5.48 4.11
N ILE A 54 13.29 -4.30 4.51
CA ILE A 54 13.53 -3.19 3.60
C ILE A 54 14.99 -3.22 3.17
N ASP A 55 15.21 -3.21 1.85
CA ASP A 55 16.55 -3.03 1.28
C ASP A 55 16.87 -1.53 1.22
N GLU A 56 17.76 -1.08 2.10
CA GLU A 56 18.13 0.32 2.24
C GLU A 56 18.77 0.91 0.99
N ASN A 57 19.49 0.10 0.21
CA ASN A 57 20.22 0.54 -0.97
C ASN A 57 19.32 0.66 -2.21
N TYR A 58 18.13 0.08 -2.17
CA TYR A 58 17.22 0.04 -3.31
C TYR A 58 15.85 0.67 -3.04
N GLU A 59 15.31 0.48 -1.83
CA GLU A 59 13.97 0.90 -1.45
C GLU A 59 13.96 2.25 -0.71
N MET A 60 15.03 2.63 -0.01
CA MET A 60 15.08 3.90 0.73
C MET A 60 15.71 5.06 -0.04
N VAL A 61 16.15 4.84 -1.28
CA VAL A 61 16.86 5.85 -2.06
C VAL A 61 15.87 6.72 -2.84
N ASP A 62 15.85 8.03 -2.58
CA ASP A 62 15.16 8.98 -3.44
C ASP A 62 15.90 9.15 -4.80
N LEU A 63 15.36 9.93 -5.73
CA LEU A 63 16.01 10.13 -7.04
C LEU A 63 17.40 10.80 -6.95
N ASN A 64 17.74 11.40 -5.82
CA ASN A 64 18.99 12.10 -5.55
C ASN A 64 19.97 11.30 -4.67
N GLY A 65 19.61 10.10 -4.21
CA GLY A 65 20.45 9.33 -3.30
C GLY A 65 20.16 9.55 -1.81
N ASP A 66 19.13 10.32 -1.44
CA ASP A 66 18.84 10.65 -0.05
C ASP A 66 17.97 9.58 0.61
N HIS A 67 18.51 8.95 1.65
CA HIS A 67 17.88 7.89 2.42
C HIS A 67 16.93 8.40 3.52
N LYS A 68 16.96 9.71 3.85
CA LYS A 68 16.31 10.24 5.06
C LYS A 68 14.86 10.67 4.88
N TYR A 69 14.46 11.06 3.66
CA TYR A 69 13.15 11.66 3.42
C TYR A 69 11.97 10.77 3.86
N ILE A 70 12.06 9.45 3.65
CA ILE A 70 10.95 8.54 4.00
C ILE A 70 10.88 8.33 5.52
N LEU A 71 12.03 8.24 6.19
CA LEU A 71 12.11 8.03 7.64
C LEU A 71 11.63 9.26 8.42
N GLU A 72 12.04 10.46 7.99
CA GLU A 72 11.66 11.72 8.62
C GLU A 72 10.14 11.95 8.55
N ASN A 73 9.50 11.63 7.42
CA ASN A 73 8.04 11.69 7.27
C ASN A 73 7.30 10.70 8.18
N GLN A 74 7.96 9.65 8.66
CA GLN A 74 7.41 8.66 9.59
C GLN A 74 7.82 8.91 11.06
N GLY A 75 8.52 10.03 11.32
CA GLY A 75 9.04 10.38 12.63
C GLY A 75 10.02 9.35 13.19
N LEU A 76 10.78 8.66 12.32
CA LEU A 76 11.77 7.66 12.71
C LEU A 76 13.18 8.18 12.50
N SER A 77 14.03 7.96 13.50
CA SER A 77 15.46 8.01 13.30
C SER A 77 15.95 6.79 12.50
N TYR A 78 17.13 6.93 11.88
CA TYR A 78 17.78 5.83 11.18
C TYR A 78 18.15 4.67 12.12
N ASP A 79 18.52 4.97 13.36
CA ASP A 79 18.84 3.96 14.38
C ASP A 79 17.59 3.13 14.75
N GLU A 80 16.46 3.79 15.00
CA GLU A 80 15.17 3.11 15.26
C GLU A 80 14.74 2.25 14.07
N PHE A 81 14.94 2.75 12.85
CA PHE A 81 14.66 1.96 11.64
C PHE A 81 15.54 0.71 11.58
N THR A 82 16.85 0.85 11.76
CA THR A 82 17.81 -0.27 11.69
C THR A 82 17.47 -1.32 12.75
N GLU A 83 17.18 -0.89 13.98
CA GLU A 83 16.79 -1.77 15.07
C GLU A 83 15.52 -2.58 14.74
N ILE A 84 14.53 -1.96 14.09
CA ILE A 84 13.31 -2.65 13.66
C ILE A 84 13.57 -3.57 12.45
N ASN A 85 14.34 -3.14 11.47
CA ASN A 85 14.61 -3.89 10.24
C ASN A 85 15.44 -5.16 10.52
N ASP A 86 16.38 -5.09 11.48
CA ASP A 86 17.21 -6.21 11.92
C ASP A 86 16.43 -7.27 12.74
N GLN A 87 15.26 -6.90 13.28
CA GLN A 87 14.37 -7.85 13.94
C GLN A 87 13.56 -8.71 12.96
N ILE A 88 13.56 -8.37 11.66
CA ILE A 88 12.80 -9.08 10.64
C ILE A 88 13.64 -10.15 9.96
N ASP A 89 13.18 -11.40 10.01
CA ASP A 89 13.77 -12.50 9.25
C ASP A 89 13.66 -12.25 7.74
N GLU A 90 14.74 -12.51 6.99
CA GLU A 90 14.84 -12.26 5.55
C GLU A 90 13.80 -13.02 4.72
N GLU A 91 13.28 -14.14 5.23
CA GLU A 91 12.25 -14.93 4.57
C GLU A 91 10.82 -14.45 4.88
N THR A 92 10.65 -13.45 5.76
CA THR A 92 9.33 -12.88 6.07
C THR A 92 8.77 -12.18 4.85
N LYS A 93 7.58 -12.62 4.39
CA LYS A 93 6.95 -12.14 3.15
C LYS A 93 5.62 -11.44 3.40
N ILE A 94 5.39 -10.40 2.62
CA ILE A 94 4.08 -9.79 2.42
C ILE A 94 3.45 -10.43 1.19
N TYR A 95 2.21 -10.87 1.33
CA TYR A 95 1.38 -11.39 0.25
C TYR A 95 0.45 -10.26 -0.19
N LEU A 96 0.69 -9.72 -1.39
CA LEU A 96 -0.11 -8.68 -2.03
C LEU A 96 -1.24 -9.36 -2.82
N TRP A 97 -2.48 -9.28 -2.32
CA TRP A 97 -3.66 -9.87 -2.96
C TRP A 97 -4.34 -8.85 -3.87
N ASP A 98 -4.21 -9.02 -5.19
CA ASP A 98 -4.94 -8.23 -6.19
C ASP A 98 -6.38 -8.73 -6.29
N LEU A 99 -7.32 -7.98 -5.74
CA LEU A 99 -8.74 -8.38 -5.77
C LEU A 99 -9.45 -7.75 -6.97
N ALA A 100 -10.26 -8.54 -7.67
CA ALA A 100 -11.09 -8.00 -8.74
C ALA A 100 -12.01 -6.87 -8.23
N GLY A 101 -11.94 -5.72 -8.90
CA GLY A 101 -12.75 -4.53 -8.58
C GLY A 101 -14.18 -4.59 -9.13
N GLN A 102 -14.55 -5.65 -9.87
CA GLN A 102 -15.87 -5.76 -10.49
C GLN A 102 -16.94 -6.11 -9.43
N PRO A 103 -18.16 -5.55 -9.53
CA PRO A 103 -19.26 -5.86 -8.61
C PRO A 103 -19.64 -7.36 -8.58
N PHE A 104 -19.47 -8.07 -9.70
CA PHE A 104 -19.77 -9.51 -9.82
C PHE A 104 -19.03 -10.37 -8.79
N PHE A 105 -17.82 -9.98 -8.38
CA PHE A 105 -16.99 -10.72 -7.42
C PHE A 105 -17.25 -10.36 -5.95
N ARG A 106 -18.30 -9.57 -5.63
CA ARG A 106 -18.53 -9.07 -4.26
C ARG A 106 -18.64 -10.19 -3.20
N LYS A 107 -19.31 -11.31 -3.50
CA LYS A 107 -19.43 -12.43 -2.54
C LYS A 107 -18.07 -13.10 -2.25
N ILE A 108 -17.26 -13.27 -3.27
CA ILE A 108 -15.92 -13.87 -3.16
C ILE A 108 -14.94 -12.90 -2.49
N ARG A 109 -15.09 -11.60 -2.73
CA ARG A 109 -14.28 -10.54 -2.12
C ARG A 109 -14.32 -10.56 -0.59
N ASN A 110 -15.46 -10.84 0.02
CA ASN A 110 -15.58 -10.91 1.49
C ASN A 110 -14.64 -11.99 2.08
N TYR A 111 -14.52 -13.13 1.40
CA TYR A 111 -13.60 -14.20 1.81
C TYR A 111 -12.16 -13.71 1.78
N TYR A 112 -11.76 -13.02 0.70
CA TYR A 112 -10.41 -12.46 0.56
C TYR A 112 -10.15 -11.25 1.46
N MET A 113 -11.16 -10.51 1.89
CA MET A 113 -11.01 -9.39 2.83
C MET A 113 -10.79 -9.83 4.27
N SER A 114 -11.07 -11.10 4.61
CA SER A 114 -10.85 -11.61 5.97
C SER A 114 -9.37 -11.75 6.31
N HIS A 115 -9.02 -11.52 7.58
CA HIS A 115 -7.67 -11.67 8.13
C HIS A 115 -6.60 -10.86 7.38
N ALA A 116 -6.99 -9.73 6.79
CA ALA A 116 -6.05 -8.79 6.21
C ALA A 116 -5.26 -8.10 7.34
N TYR A 117 -3.94 -8.06 7.19
CA TYR A 117 -3.05 -7.32 8.08
C TYR A 117 -3.08 -5.83 7.74
N CYS A 118 -3.06 -5.53 6.43
CA CYS A 118 -3.26 -4.19 5.91
C CYS A 118 -4.01 -4.20 4.57
N ALA A 119 -4.43 -3.03 4.11
CA ALA A 119 -5.05 -2.84 2.80
C ALA A 119 -4.54 -1.58 2.07
N LEU A 120 -4.26 -1.72 0.78
CA LEU A 120 -4.08 -0.58 -0.13
C LEU A 120 -5.44 -0.25 -0.77
N THR A 121 -5.99 0.91 -0.43
CA THR A 121 -7.29 1.38 -0.94
C THR A 121 -7.06 2.33 -2.11
N ILE A 122 -7.10 1.80 -3.33
CA ILE A 122 -6.69 2.49 -4.54
C ILE A 122 -7.88 3.17 -5.23
N PHE A 123 -7.70 4.42 -5.62
CA PHE A 123 -8.65 5.20 -6.43
C PHE A 123 -7.93 5.95 -7.55
N ASP A 124 -8.68 6.34 -8.58
CA ASP A 124 -8.17 7.11 -9.72
C ASP A 124 -8.31 8.61 -9.43
N LEU A 125 -7.19 9.33 -9.34
CA LEU A 125 -7.19 10.76 -9.05
C LEU A 125 -7.91 11.60 -10.10
N ASN A 126 -8.06 11.10 -11.33
CA ASN A 126 -8.72 11.80 -12.43
C ASN A 126 -10.25 11.67 -12.41
N LYS A 127 -10.81 10.90 -11.47
CA LYS A 127 -12.24 10.58 -11.42
C LYS A 127 -12.86 10.91 -10.05
N PRO A 128 -12.89 12.19 -9.64
CA PRO A 128 -13.66 12.59 -8.47
C PRO A 128 -15.19 12.45 -8.74
N PRO A 129 -16.01 12.14 -7.72
CA PRO A 129 -15.64 11.88 -6.33
C PRO A 129 -14.95 10.51 -6.14
N PHE A 130 -14.01 10.44 -5.20
CA PHE A 130 -13.24 9.23 -4.92
C PHE A 130 -14.10 8.21 -4.13
N GLU A 131 -14.60 7.18 -4.81
CA GLU A 131 -15.47 6.14 -4.23
C GLU A 131 -14.68 5.09 -3.43
N ILE A 132 -14.20 5.45 -2.24
CA ILE A 132 -13.42 4.55 -1.37
C ILE A 132 -14.14 4.10 -0.09
N SER A 133 -15.20 4.80 0.32
CA SER A 133 -15.81 4.59 1.63
C SER A 133 -16.45 3.19 1.77
N SER A 134 -17.08 2.68 0.71
CA SER A 134 -17.63 1.32 0.71
C SER A 134 -16.55 0.26 0.89
N TRP A 135 -15.40 0.42 0.23
CA TRP A 135 -14.25 -0.48 0.35
C TRP A 135 -13.65 -0.49 1.76
N ILE A 136 -13.53 0.69 2.38
CA ILE A 136 -13.03 0.82 3.76
C ILE A 136 -14.03 0.24 4.75
N ASN A 137 -15.34 0.45 4.54
CA ASN A 137 -16.37 -0.14 5.39
C ASN A 137 -16.33 -1.67 5.31
N ASP A 138 -16.28 -2.24 4.10
CA ASP A 138 -16.17 -3.69 3.91
C ASP A 138 -14.88 -4.22 4.59
N LEU A 139 -13.74 -3.54 4.43
CA LEU A 139 -12.49 -3.90 5.13
C LEU A 139 -12.68 -3.91 6.66
N LYS A 140 -13.26 -2.85 7.23
CA LYS A 140 -13.50 -2.75 8.68
C LYS A 140 -14.47 -3.82 9.18
N THR A 141 -15.41 -4.26 8.35
CA THR A 141 -16.32 -5.37 8.68
C THR A 141 -15.60 -6.71 8.75
N PHE A 142 -14.71 -7.02 7.78
CA PHE A 142 -14.09 -8.35 7.68
C PHE A 142 -12.70 -8.45 8.34
N SER A 143 -12.02 -7.32 8.54
CA SER A 143 -10.70 -7.20 9.16
C SER A 143 -10.62 -5.88 9.97
N PRO A 144 -11.35 -5.77 11.09
CA PRO A 144 -11.47 -4.52 11.87
C PRO A 144 -10.13 -3.98 12.40
N ASN A 145 -9.16 -4.88 12.60
CA ASN A 145 -7.82 -4.52 13.07
C ASN A 145 -6.85 -4.26 11.91
N SER A 146 -7.28 -4.28 10.66
CA SER A 146 -6.39 -4.04 9.51
C SER A 146 -6.01 -2.58 9.42
N ASP A 147 -4.74 -2.30 9.20
CA ASP A 147 -4.32 -0.98 8.73
C ASP A 147 -4.83 -0.75 7.30
N PHE A 148 -5.02 0.50 6.90
CA PHE A 148 -5.30 0.83 5.50
C PHE A 148 -4.56 2.09 5.08
N PHE A 149 -4.23 2.14 3.79
CA PHE A 149 -3.54 3.26 3.14
C PHE A 149 -4.42 3.78 2.01
N LEU A 150 -4.62 5.09 1.96
CA LEU A 150 -5.35 5.73 0.87
C LEU A 150 -4.40 5.99 -0.29
N VAL A 151 -4.67 5.40 -1.45
CA VAL A 151 -3.73 5.43 -2.57
C VAL A 151 -4.40 6.06 -3.78
N GLY A 152 -4.08 7.33 -4.02
CA GLY A 152 -4.50 8.06 -5.21
C GLY A 152 -3.57 7.74 -6.37
N ASN A 153 -4.01 6.90 -7.30
CA ASN A 153 -3.22 6.52 -8.46
C ASN A 153 -3.44 7.46 -9.65
N LYS A 154 -2.53 7.39 -10.64
CA LYS A 154 -2.49 8.21 -11.86
C LYS A 154 -2.16 9.68 -11.59
N SER A 155 -1.29 9.92 -10.60
CA SER A 155 -0.82 11.27 -10.27
C SER A 155 -0.09 11.96 -11.42
N ASP A 156 0.43 11.21 -12.40
CA ASP A 156 1.05 11.73 -13.63
C ASP A 156 0.09 12.54 -14.52
N LEU A 157 -1.22 12.44 -14.28
CA LEU A 157 -2.25 13.15 -15.04
C LEU A 157 -2.84 14.35 -14.26
N ILE A 158 -2.34 14.61 -13.05
CA ILE A 158 -2.94 15.58 -12.13
C ILE A 158 -2.03 16.79 -11.97
N ASN A 159 -2.64 17.97 -12.05
CA ASN A 159 -1.99 19.20 -11.58
C ASN A 159 -2.18 19.30 -10.06
N THR A 160 -1.15 18.93 -9.29
CA THR A 160 -1.19 18.96 -7.82
C THR A 160 -1.29 20.36 -7.24
N GLU A 161 -0.99 21.41 -8.01
CA GLU A 161 -1.14 22.80 -7.58
C GLU A 161 -2.57 23.32 -7.71
N ASN A 162 -3.48 22.56 -8.32
CA ASN A 162 -4.88 22.95 -8.44
C ASN A 162 -5.54 23.06 -7.05
N PRO A 163 -6.08 24.23 -6.65
CA PRO A 163 -6.71 24.42 -5.35
C PRO A 163 -7.89 23.48 -5.07
N VAL A 164 -8.71 23.19 -6.09
CA VAL A 164 -9.86 22.27 -5.98
C VAL A 164 -9.37 20.85 -5.71
N PHE A 165 -8.29 20.43 -6.36
CA PHE A 165 -7.69 19.13 -6.11
C PHE A 165 -7.16 19.03 -4.66
N LYS A 166 -6.43 20.06 -4.19
CA LYS A 166 -5.94 20.11 -2.80
C LYS A 166 -7.08 20.01 -1.79
N GLU A 167 -8.17 20.76 -1.99
CA GLU A 167 -9.35 20.71 -1.12
C GLU A 167 -10.00 19.32 -1.11
N GLN A 168 -10.11 18.66 -2.27
CA GLN A 168 -10.65 17.29 -2.37
C GLN A 168 -9.79 16.26 -1.62
N ILE A 169 -8.46 16.37 -1.72
CA ILE A 169 -7.53 15.50 -0.98
C ILE A 169 -7.64 15.77 0.52
N ASP A 170 -7.57 17.03 0.95
CA ASP A 170 -7.68 17.41 2.37
C ASP A 170 -8.99 16.92 3.00
N ALA A 171 -10.10 17.05 2.27
CA ALA A 171 -11.39 16.56 2.72
C ALA A 171 -11.42 15.02 2.86
N LEU A 172 -10.79 14.30 1.92
CA LEU A 172 -10.68 12.84 1.96
C LEU A 172 -9.83 12.37 3.14
N GLU A 173 -8.69 13.02 3.37
CA GLU A 173 -7.78 12.71 4.47
C GLU A 173 -8.44 12.94 5.83
N LYS A 174 -9.11 14.10 6.00
CA LYS A 174 -9.86 14.42 7.22
C LYS A 174 -11.00 13.43 7.47
N ARG A 175 -11.72 13.02 6.44
CA ARG A 175 -12.85 12.08 6.57
C ARG A 175 -12.42 10.71 7.04
N HIS A 176 -11.24 10.25 6.62
CA HIS A 176 -10.75 8.90 6.89
C HIS A 176 -9.63 8.85 7.93
N THR A 177 -9.20 10.01 8.44
CA THR A 177 -8.08 10.17 9.39
C THR A 177 -6.83 9.43 8.90
N SER A 178 -6.52 9.59 7.60
CA SER A 178 -5.44 8.88 6.93
C SER A 178 -4.94 9.72 5.75
N LYS A 179 -3.62 9.79 5.58
CA LYS A 179 -2.98 10.49 4.47
C LYS A 179 -3.28 9.81 3.13
N VAL A 180 -3.39 10.58 2.06
CA VAL A 180 -3.41 10.11 0.68
C VAL A 180 -2.00 10.04 0.13
N HIS A 181 -1.61 8.85 -0.33
CA HIS A 181 -0.39 8.64 -1.10
C HIS A 181 -0.69 8.88 -2.57
N LEU A 182 -0.13 9.94 -3.14
CA LEU A 182 -0.20 10.23 -4.57
C LEU A 182 0.83 9.37 -5.31
N VAL A 183 0.36 8.48 -6.17
CA VAL A 183 1.21 7.53 -6.89
C VAL A 183 0.89 7.49 -8.38
N SER A 184 1.87 7.09 -9.17
CA SER A 184 1.68 6.73 -10.57
C SER A 184 2.29 5.37 -10.84
N ALA A 185 1.43 4.39 -11.11
CA ALA A 185 1.87 3.11 -11.66
C ALA A 185 2.59 3.27 -13.02
N LYS A 186 2.28 4.34 -13.78
CA LYS A 186 2.87 4.59 -15.10
C LYS A 186 4.30 5.13 -14.98
N SER A 187 4.51 6.20 -14.22
CA SER A 187 5.82 6.86 -14.07
C SER A 187 6.66 6.36 -12.89
N ALA A 188 6.12 5.43 -12.08
CA ALA A 188 6.69 4.97 -10.81
C ALA A 188 6.70 6.02 -9.68
N GLY A 189 6.26 7.26 -9.93
CA GLY A 189 6.23 8.34 -8.94
C GLY A 189 5.45 7.93 -7.68
N GLY A 190 6.04 8.11 -6.50
CA GLY A 190 5.42 7.81 -5.20
C GLY A 190 5.24 6.33 -4.87
N VAL A 191 5.43 5.40 -5.81
CA VAL A 191 5.16 3.97 -5.59
C VAL A 191 6.09 3.39 -4.53
N ARG A 192 7.40 3.60 -4.66
CA ARG A 192 8.38 3.08 -3.69
C ARG A 192 8.15 3.62 -2.28
N ALA A 193 7.92 4.94 -2.15
CA ALA A 193 7.65 5.58 -0.86
C ALA A 193 6.42 5.00 -0.16
N LEU A 194 5.33 4.75 -0.90
CA LEU A 194 4.13 4.08 -0.38
C LEU A 194 4.47 2.70 0.22
N PHE A 195 5.21 1.86 -0.51
CA PHE A 195 5.50 0.50 -0.04
C PHE A 195 6.49 0.47 1.12
N VAL A 196 7.46 1.39 1.17
CA VAL A 196 8.35 1.53 2.34
C VAL A 196 7.56 1.95 3.58
N GLU A 197 6.70 2.97 3.46
CA GLU A 197 5.85 3.40 4.56
C GLU A 197 4.91 2.28 5.05
N MET A 198 4.33 1.53 4.11
CA MET A 198 3.52 0.35 4.43
C MET A 198 4.32 -0.69 5.21
N LYS A 199 5.51 -1.06 4.72
CA LYS A 199 6.42 -2.02 5.38
C LYS A 199 6.79 -1.56 6.78
N LEU A 200 7.23 -0.31 6.94
CA LEU A 200 7.59 0.27 8.23
C LEU A 200 6.46 0.19 9.24
N LYS A 201 5.23 0.55 8.83
CA LYS A 201 4.06 0.47 9.70
C LYS A 201 3.76 -0.97 10.10
N MET A 202 3.88 -1.92 9.18
CA MET A 202 3.70 -3.35 9.47
C MET A 202 4.75 -3.89 10.43
N MET A 203 6.03 -3.53 10.24
CA MET A 203 7.11 -3.95 11.15
C MET A 203 6.92 -3.40 12.56
N LYS A 204 6.60 -2.10 12.70
CA LYS A 204 6.31 -1.48 14.02
C LYS A 204 5.21 -2.24 14.75
N ARG A 205 4.14 -2.57 14.04
CA ARG A 205 3.01 -3.30 14.61
C ARG A 205 3.40 -4.73 15.01
N LEU A 206 4.20 -5.43 14.21
CA LEU A 206 4.73 -6.75 14.58
C LEU A 206 5.64 -6.71 15.80
N ALA A 207 6.47 -5.68 15.94
CA ALA A 207 7.35 -5.50 17.09
C ALA A 207 6.55 -5.25 18.38
N GLN A 208 5.47 -4.47 18.31
CA GLN A 208 4.59 -4.16 19.45
C GLN A 208 3.62 -5.30 19.80
N SER A 209 3.20 -6.09 18.81
CA SER A 209 2.23 -7.18 18.96
C SER A 209 2.60 -8.34 18.03
N PRO A 210 3.55 -9.18 18.44
CA PRO A 210 3.92 -10.38 17.68
C PRO A 210 2.70 -11.30 17.52
N LEU A 211 2.45 -11.76 16.29
CA LEU A 211 1.38 -12.71 15.96
C LEU A 211 1.65 -14.10 16.56
#